data_AF-A0A3N5FN33-F1
#
_entry.id   AF-A0A3N5FN33-F1
#
_cell.length_a   1.000
_cell.length_b   1.000
_cell.length_c   1.000
_cell.angle_alpha   90.00
_cell.angle_beta   90.00
_cell.angle_gamma   90.00
#
_symmetry.space_group_name_H-M   'P 1'
#
loop_
_entity.id
_entity.type
_entity.pdbx_description
1 polymer ?
#
loop_
_entity_poly.entity_id
_entity_poly.type
_entity_poly.pdbx_seq_one_letter_code
_entity_poly.pdbx_strand_id
1 'polypeptide(L)'
;TMSVETELGPDKRLRWKKGGTPTAYTGKQFWWSKHEPGFKELLDTRGKDDVASPAGEWTRVEAVCEGKRIAIFVNGVQVNEATEVSPASGRILLQCEGHEVFFRKFELHPLPEKKS
;
A
#
# COMPACT_ATOMS: atom_id res chain seq x y z
N THR A 1 14.17 -7.24 0.17
CA THR A 1 13.54 -7.53 -1.13
C THR A 1 12.14 -8.03 -0.89
N MET A 2 11.29 -8.06 -1.92
CA MET A 2 9.93 -8.61 -1.84
C MET A 2 9.46 -9.11 -3.22
N SER A 3 8.40 -9.90 -3.25
CA SER A 3 7.65 -10.29 -4.45
C SER A 3 6.28 -9.61 -4.43
N VAL A 4 5.84 -9.12 -5.58
CA VAL A 4 4.54 -8.46 -5.75
C VAL A 4 3.88 -9.03 -7.00
N GLU A 5 2.63 -9.44 -6.89
CA GLU A 5 1.83 -9.78 -8.07
C GLU A 5 1.43 -8.49 -8.78
N THR A 6 1.87 -8.34 -10.03
CA THR A 6 1.67 -7.11 -10.79
C THR A 6 1.10 -7.35 -12.18
N GLU A 7 0.53 -6.30 -12.76
CA GLU A 7 0.23 -6.19 -14.18
C GLU A 7 0.82 -4.90 -14.75
N LEU A 8 1.13 -4.91 -16.05
CA LEU A 8 1.58 -3.71 -16.76
C LEU A 8 0.36 -2.91 -17.20
N GLY A 9 0.24 -1.67 -16.72
CA GLY A 9 -0.81 -0.77 -17.18
C GLY A 9 -0.49 -0.09 -18.52
N PRO A 10 -1.45 0.69 -19.06
CA PRO A 10 -1.33 1.29 -20.39
C PRO A 10 -0.26 2.40 -20.48
N ASP A 11 0.14 2.98 -19.35
CA ASP A 11 1.27 3.91 -19.21
C ASP A 11 2.64 3.19 -19.10
N LYS A 12 2.68 1.87 -19.31
CA LYS A 12 3.86 1.03 -19.14
C LYS A 12 4.43 1.05 -17.71
N ARG A 13 3.59 1.34 -16.71
CA ARG A 13 3.95 1.25 -15.29
C ARG A 13 3.26 0.06 -14.64
N LEU A 14 3.98 -0.62 -13.76
CA LEU A 14 3.48 -1.79 -13.04
C LEU A 14 2.49 -1.34 -11.95
N ARG A 15 1.37 -2.07 -11.87
CA ARG A 15 0.34 -1.94 -10.84
C ARG A 15 0.23 -3.25 -10.10
N TRP A 16 0.00 -3.19 -8.80
CA TRP A 16 -0.40 -4.35 -8.03
C TRP A 16 -1.70 -4.93 -8.58
N LYS A 17 -1.77 -6.24 -8.75
CA LYS A 17 -2.99 -6.96 -9.08
C LYS A 17 -2.91 -8.36 -8.50
N LYS A 18 -3.90 -8.70 -7.67
CA LYS A 18 -4.06 -10.05 -7.15
C LYS A 18 -4.22 -11.05 -8.30
N GLY A 19 -3.43 -12.13 -8.28
CA GLY A 19 -3.32 -13.11 -9.35
C GLY A 19 -2.53 -12.62 -10.58
N GLY A 20 -1.81 -11.50 -10.47
CA GLY A 20 -0.90 -10.99 -11.49
C GLY A 20 0.41 -11.77 -11.57
N THR A 21 1.36 -11.26 -12.36
CA THR A 21 2.68 -11.88 -12.50
C THR A 21 3.54 -11.61 -11.26
N PRO A 22 4.04 -12.65 -10.56
CA PRO A 22 4.98 -12.47 -9.45
C PRO A 22 6.25 -11.77 -9.94
N THR A 23 6.51 -10.59 -9.41
CA THR A 23 7.62 -9.73 -9.82
C THR A 23 8.48 -9.41 -8.61
N ALA A 24 9.78 -9.68 -8.71
CA ALA A 24 10.73 -9.34 -7.66
C ALA A 24 10.97 -7.82 -7.62
N TYR A 25 10.83 -7.21 -6.45
CA TYR A 25 11.03 -5.80 -6.21
C TYR A 25 12.20 -5.52 -5.26
N THR A 26 13.11 -4.67 -5.75
CA THR A 26 14.23 -4.09 -5.02
C THR A 26 14.46 -2.68 -5.54
N GLY A 27 14.25 -1.66 -4.69
CA GLY A 27 14.55 -0.26 -5.04
C GLY A 27 13.75 0.30 -6.23
N LYS A 28 12.55 -0.20 -6.49
CA LYS A 28 11.65 0.27 -7.55
C LYS A 28 10.23 0.45 -7.00
N GLN A 29 9.52 1.41 -7.58
CA GLN A 29 8.13 1.69 -7.26
C GLN A 29 7.18 0.86 -8.13
N PHE A 30 6.00 0.58 -7.58
CA PHE A 30 4.84 0.10 -8.31
C PHE A 30 3.60 0.81 -7.77
N TRP A 31 2.55 0.81 -8.56
CA TRP A 31 1.31 1.51 -8.23
C TRP A 31 0.27 0.55 -7.63
N TRP A 32 -0.72 1.09 -6.93
CA TRP A 32 -1.91 0.33 -6.55
C TRP A 32 -2.80 0.05 -7.78
N SER A 33 -3.71 -0.92 -7.70
CA SER A 33 -4.41 -1.47 -8.88
C SER A 33 -5.13 -0.45 -9.75
N LYS A 34 -5.77 0.57 -9.16
CA LYS A 34 -6.54 1.57 -9.93
C LYS A 34 -5.84 2.93 -10.03
N HIS A 35 -4.52 2.96 -9.85
CA HIS A 35 -3.77 4.19 -10.11
C HIS A 35 -3.97 4.65 -11.56
N GLU A 36 -4.39 5.89 -11.72
CA GLU A 36 -4.73 6.46 -13.02
C GLU A 36 -3.48 6.64 -13.90
N PRO A 37 -3.46 6.13 -15.14
CA PRO A 37 -2.30 6.23 -16.04
C PRO A 37 -1.85 7.67 -16.35
N GLY A 38 -2.79 8.62 -16.35
CA GLY A 38 -2.54 10.03 -16.63
C GLY A 38 -2.46 10.92 -15.38
N PHE A 39 -2.32 10.32 -14.19
CA PHE A 39 -2.30 11.06 -12.94
C PHE A 39 -1.21 12.15 -12.94
N LYS A 40 -1.57 13.36 -12.51
CA LYS A 40 -0.65 14.49 -12.36
C LYS A 40 -0.52 14.82 -10.87
N GLU A 41 0.72 14.88 -10.40
CA GLU A 41 1.04 15.24 -9.02
C GLU A 41 0.97 16.76 -8.84
N LEU A 42 -0.24 17.30 -8.70
CA LEU A 42 -0.48 18.70 -8.29
C LEU A 42 -1.07 18.72 -6.87
N LEU A 43 -1.06 19.89 -6.23
CA LEU A 43 -1.64 20.08 -4.91
C LEU A 43 -3.10 19.60 -4.88
N ASP A 44 -3.44 18.77 -3.89
CA ASP A 44 -4.78 18.20 -3.67
C ASP A 44 -5.39 17.43 -4.85
N THR A 45 -4.55 16.93 -5.77
CA THR A 45 -5.04 16.11 -6.89
C THR A 45 -5.32 14.70 -6.43
N ARG A 46 -6.42 14.12 -6.94
CA ARG A 46 -6.87 12.77 -6.60
C ARG A 46 -7.15 11.97 -7.86
N GLY A 47 -6.84 10.67 -7.82
CA GLY A 47 -7.19 9.78 -8.91
C GLY A 47 -8.70 9.56 -8.96
N LYS A 48 -9.24 9.27 -10.16
CA LYS A 48 -10.69 9.03 -10.33
C LYS A 48 -11.27 7.94 -9.42
N ASP A 49 -10.45 6.95 -9.04
CA ASP A 49 -10.83 5.81 -8.20
C ASP A 49 -10.23 5.89 -6.78
N ASP A 50 -9.65 7.03 -6.40
CA ASP A 50 -8.92 7.16 -5.14
C ASP A 50 -9.79 6.82 -3.92
N VAL A 51 -9.27 5.93 -3.08
CA VAL A 51 -9.97 5.37 -1.92
C VAL A 51 -9.64 6.10 -0.62
N ALA A 52 -8.64 6.99 -0.61
CA ALA A 52 -8.37 7.86 0.53
C ALA A 52 -9.58 8.78 0.80
N SER A 53 -9.66 9.41 1.97
CA SER A 53 -10.66 10.45 2.22
C SER A 53 -10.19 11.80 1.65
N PRO A 54 -11.09 12.72 1.27
CA PRO A 54 -10.73 14.09 0.85
C PRO A 54 -9.88 14.86 1.88
N ALA A 55 -9.27 15.97 1.43
CA ALA A 55 -8.48 16.83 2.31
C ALA A 55 -9.31 17.33 3.51
N GLY A 56 -8.72 17.28 4.71
CA GLY A 56 -9.38 17.60 5.98
C GLY A 56 -10.19 16.46 6.61
N GLU A 57 -10.40 15.36 5.89
CA GLU A 57 -11.06 14.16 6.41
C GLU A 57 -10.07 13.09 6.85
N TRP A 58 -10.51 12.22 7.75
CA TRP A 58 -9.69 11.12 8.25
C TRP A 58 -9.69 9.94 7.28
N THR A 59 -8.49 9.50 6.89
CA THR A 59 -8.28 8.24 6.15
C THR A 59 -7.86 7.14 7.12
N ARG A 60 -8.53 5.99 7.09
CA ARG A 60 -8.12 4.80 7.86
C ARG A 60 -7.10 4.01 7.05
N VAL A 61 -5.91 3.81 7.60
CA VAL A 61 -4.89 2.93 7.03
C VAL A 61 -4.72 1.72 7.94
N GLU A 62 -4.68 0.53 7.35
CA GLU A 62 -4.44 -0.72 8.06
C GLU A 62 -3.36 -1.51 7.33
N ALA A 63 -2.38 -2.02 8.09
CA ALA A 63 -1.33 -2.89 7.58
C ALA A 63 -1.45 -4.25 8.29
N VAL A 64 -1.69 -5.30 7.51
CA VAL A 64 -1.73 -6.68 7.99
C VAL A 64 -0.40 -7.34 7.65
N CYS A 65 0.44 -7.56 8.66
CA CYS A 65 1.77 -8.14 8.52
C CYS A 65 1.77 -9.58 9.07
N GLU A 66 1.77 -10.57 8.18
CA GLU A 66 1.74 -12.00 8.52
C GLU A 66 2.98 -12.71 7.98
N GLY A 67 3.97 -12.93 8.86
CA GLY A 67 5.24 -13.55 8.47
C GLY A 67 5.92 -12.74 7.36
N LYS A 68 6.07 -13.33 6.17
CA LYS A 68 6.66 -12.67 4.99
C LYS A 68 5.64 -11.97 4.08
N ARG A 69 4.39 -11.84 4.50
CA ARG A 69 3.32 -11.19 3.75
C ARG A 69 2.94 -9.87 4.41
N ILE A 70 2.79 -8.83 3.59
CA ILE A 70 2.26 -7.52 4.01
C ILE A 70 1.10 -7.17 3.08
N ALA A 71 -0.07 -6.87 3.64
CA ALA A 71 -1.21 -6.33 2.90
C ALA A 71 -1.59 -4.97 3.48
N ILE A 72 -1.81 -3.99 2.59
CA ILE A 72 -2.14 -2.62 2.96
C ILE A 72 -3.57 -2.32 2.53
N PHE A 73 -4.33 -1.71 3.44
CA PHE A 73 -5.70 -1.31 3.24
C PHE A 73 -5.86 0.18 3.50
N VAL A 74 -6.63 0.85 2.66
CA VAL A 74 -7.02 2.25 2.80
C VAL A 74 -8.54 2.30 2.79
N ASN A 75 -9.14 2.84 3.85
CA ASN A 75 -10.59 2.87 4.05
C ASN A 75 -11.28 1.51 3.80
N GLY A 76 -10.62 0.42 4.22
CA GLY A 76 -11.10 -0.97 4.07
C GLY A 76 -10.85 -1.60 2.70
N VAL A 77 -10.36 -0.85 1.71
CA VAL A 77 -10.00 -1.39 0.40
C VAL A 77 -8.55 -1.84 0.41
N GLN A 78 -8.29 -3.09 0.03
CA GLN A 78 -6.92 -3.57 -0.16
C GLN A 78 -6.31 -2.88 -1.38
N VAL A 79 -5.24 -2.11 -1.17
CA VAL A 79 -4.57 -1.33 -2.23
C VAL A 79 -3.29 -1.97 -2.73
N ASN A 80 -2.59 -2.71 -1.87
CA ASN A 80 -1.32 -3.37 -2.20
C ASN A 80 -1.14 -4.67 -1.38
N GLU A 81 -0.38 -5.61 -1.95
CA GLU A 81 0.12 -6.79 -1.25
C GLU A 81 1.53 -7.14 -1.71
N ALA A 82 2.38 -7.53 -0.77
CA ALA A 82 3.70 -8.08 -1.03
C ALA A 82 3.90 -9.39 -0.27
N THR A 83 4.62 -10.32 -0.88
CA THR A 83 5.02 -11.63 -0.33
C THR A 83 6.54 -11.76 -0.37
N GLU A 84 7.10 -12.80 0.26
CA GLU A 84 8.55 -13.00 0.36
C GLU A 84 9.32 -11.76 0.84
N VAL A 85 8.71 -10.98 1.73
CA VAL A 85 9.32 -9.76 2.28
C VAL A 85 10.51 -10.13 3.15
N SER A 86 11.65 -9.48 2.88
CA SER A 86 12.89 -9.62 3.64
C SER A 86 13.53 -8.24 3.88
N PRO A 87 13.81 -7.86 5.15
CA PRO A 87 13.55 -8.62 6.37
C PRO A 87 12.03 -8.76 6.67
N ALA A 88 11.63 -9.86 7.32
CA ALA A 88 10.23 -10.15 7.64
C ALA A 88 9.72 -9.47 8.94
N SER A 89 10.60 -8.76 9.64
CA SER A 89 10.27 -8.02 10.86
C SER A 89 11.16 -6.78 10.99
N GLY A 90 10.68 -5.80 11.74
CA GLY A 90 11.38 -4.53 11.90
C GLY A 90 10.61 -3.55 12.79
N ARG A 91 11.07 -2.32 12.82
CA ARG A 91 10.41 -1.23 13.55
C ARG A 91 9.28 -0.65 12.70
N ILE A 92 8.24 -0.15 13.36
CA ILE A 92 7.19 0.64 12.72
C ILE A 92 7.60 2.11 12.81
N LEU A 93 7.47 2.83 11.69
CA LEU A 93 7.80 4.25 11.58
C LEU A 93 6.59 5.01 11.04
N LEU A 94 6.28 6.15 11.66
CA LEU A 94 5.43 7.17 11.07
C LEU A 94 6.34 8.25 10.50
N GLN A 95 6.19 8.53 9.21
CA GLN A 95 7.00 9.50 8.49
C GLN A 95 6.14 10.68 8.05
N CYS A 96 6.75 11.85 8.07
CA CYS A 96 6.20 13.10 7.55
C CYS A 96 7.23 13.69 6.58
N GLU A 97 6.81 14.06 5.37
CA GLU A 97 7.66 14.69 4.36
C GLU A 97 7.04 15.98 3.85
N GLY A 98 7.63 17.13 4.19
CA GLY A 98 7.34 18.44 3.60
C GLY A 98 6.08 19.17 4.09
N HIS A 99 5.05 18.46 4.56
CA HIS A 99 3.77 19.07 4.97
C HIS A 99 3.24 18.47 6.27
N GLU A 100 2.39 19.23 6.97
CA GLU A 100 1.78 18.79 8.22
C GLU A 100 0.96 17.50 8.05
N VAL A 101 1.07 16.59 9.02
CA VAL A 101 0.29 15.36 9.09
C VAL A 101 -0.22 15.14 10.50
N PHE A 102 -1.51 14.81 10.62
CA PHE A 102 -2.14 14.48 11.87
C PHE A 102 -2.39 12.97 11.94
N PHE A 103 -1.93 12.32 13.00
CA PHE A 103 -2.19 10.92 13.28
C PHE A 103 -3.12 10.79 14.49
N ARG A 104 -4.05 9.84 14.46
CA ARG A 104 -4.88 9.47 15.62
C ARG A 104 -5.19 7.98 15.61
N LYS A 105 -5.55 7.43 16.78
CA LYS A 105 -5.94 6.02 16.97
C LYS A 105 -4.89 5.06 16.40
N PHE A 106 -3.66 5.20 16.87
CA PHE A 106 -2.58 4.30 16.50
C PHE A 106 -2.63 3.05 17.39
N GLU A 107 -3.01 1.93 16.78
CA GLU A 107 -3.24 0.68 17.48
C GLU A 107 -2.41 -0.43 16.84
N LEU A 108 -1.87 -1.32 17.66
CA LEU A 108 -1.18 -2.52 17.23
C LEU A 108 -1.88 -3.72 17.87
N HIS A 109 -2.46 -4.55 17.02
CA HIS A 109 -3.16 -5.76 17.44
C HIS A 109 -2.38 -7.00 16.98
N PRO A 110 -2.19 -8.01 17.83
CA PRO A 110 -1.65 -9.29 17.37
C PRO A 110 -2.61 -9.91 16.36
N LEU A 111 -2.06 -10.67 15.40
CA LEU A 111 -2.90 -11.47 14.51
C LEU A 111 -3.52 -12.64 15.29
N PRO A 112 -4.73 -13.09 14.91
CA PRO A 112 -5.31 -14.31 15.46
C PRO A 112 -4.36 -15.49 15.28
N GLU A 113 -4.33 -16.41 16.25
CA GLU A 113 -3.57 -17.65 16.11
C GLU A 113 -4.07 -18.41 14.88
N LYS A 114 -3.13 -18.81 14.00
CA LYS A 114 -3.44 -19.79 12.96
C LYS A 114 -3.74 -21.11 13.65
N LYS A 115 -5.00 -21.55 13.59
CA LYS A 115 -5.33 -22.92 13.94
C LYS A 115 -4.58 -23.85 12.98
N SER A 116 -3.69 -24.66 13.54
CA SER A 116 -2.93 -25.70 12.84
C SER A 116 -3.82 -26.79 12.28
#